data_AF-A0A963EBS3-F1
#
_entry.id   AF-A0A963EBS3-F1
#
_cell.length_a   1.000
_cell.length_b   1.000
_cell.length_c   1.000
_cell.angle_alpha   90.00
_cell.angle_beta   90.00
_cell.angle_gamma   90.00
#
_symmetry.space_group_name_H-M   'P 1'
#
loop_
_entity.id
_entity.type
_entity.pdbx_description
1 polymer ?
#
loop_
_entity_poly.entity_id
_entity_poly.type
_entity_poly.pdbx_seq_one_letter_code
_entity_poly.pdbx_strand_id
1 'polypeptide(L)'
;FLTYDYDDPEQDDDQWLYLPALSKSKRIASSDKSGAFMGSDFNYSDMTRRNLNAYDFRLLKEDEVRGRKAWLIEALPKDREEMEETGYKKSLVFVDQESFVVVRAVHWT
;
A
#
# COMPACT_ATOMS: atom_id res chain seq x y z
N PHE A 1 9.02 -3.35 -14.58
CA PHE A 1 8.76 -2.36 -13.53
C PHE A 1 9.88 -2.48 -12.52
N LEU A 2 10.43 -1.36 -12.05
CA LEU A 2 11.53 -1.33 -11.09
C LEU A 2 11.13 -0.41 -9.95
N THR A 3 11.26 -0.90 -8.72
CA THR A 3 11.16 -0.10 -7.51
C THR A 3 12.53 -0.13 -6.83
N TYR A 4 12.98 1.02 -6.34
CA TYR A 4 14.10 1.15 -5.43
C TYR A 4 13.56 1.69 -4.11
N ASP A 5 13.48 0.81 -3.12
CA ASP A 5 13.00 1.14 -1.78
C ASP A 5 14.15 1.72 -0.95
N TYR A 6 13.93 2.85 -0.26
CA TYR A 6 14.88 3.42 0.70
C TYR A 6 14.49 3.00 2.13
N ASP A 7 15.48 2.79 2.99
CA ASP A 7 15.23 2.48 4.41
C ASP A 7 14.93 3.75 5.25
N ASP A 8 15.26 4.93 4.72
CA ASP A 8 14.99 6.21 5.36
C ASP A 8 13.51 6.59 5.19
N PRO A 9 12.73 6.69 6.28
CA PRO A 9 11.31 7.01 6.20
C PRO A 9 11.02 8.44 5.73
N GLU A 10 12.01 9.34 5.70
CA GLU A 10 11.87 10.70 5.13
C GLU A 10 12.22 10.75 3.63
N GLN A 11 12.65 9.63 3.05
CA GLN A 11 13.02 9.55 1.64
C GLN A 11 12.00 8.73 0.83
N ASP A 12 11.47 9.35 -0.22
CA ASP A 12 10.55 8.68 -1.14
C ASP A 12 11.22 7.57 -1.96
N ASP A 13 10.54 6.42 -2.04
CA ASP A 13 10.90 5.33 -2.94
C ASP A 13 10.84 5.77 -4.40
N ASP A 14 11.82 5.32 -5.18
CA ASP A 14 11.87 5.58 -6.61
C ASP A 14 11.24 4.45 -7.42
N GLN A 15 10.39 4.81 -8.37
CA GLN A 15 9.72 3.85 -9.25
C GLN A 15 9.90 4.20 -10.73
N TRP A 16 10.15 3.16 -11.54
CA TRP A 16 10.25 3.26 -12.99
C TRP A 16 9.40 2.21 -13.71
N LEU A 17 8.62 2.69 -14.67
CA LEU A 17 7.92 1.86 -15.64
C LEU A 17 8.68 1.87 -16.97
N TYR A 18 9.17 0.71 -17.38
CA TYR A 18 9.69 0.53 -18.73
C TYR A 18 8.54 0.21 -19.70
N LEU A 19 8.46 0.96 -20.80
CA LEU A 19 7.46 0.81 -21.86
C LEU A 19 8.14 0.23 -23.11
N PRO A 20 8.04 -1.10 -23.35
CA PRO A 20 8.78 -1.77 -24.42
C PRO A 20 8.45 -1.24 -25.81
N ALA A 21 7.16 -0.94 -26.05
CA ALA A 21 6.68 -0.41 -27.33
C ALA A 21 7.32 0.94 -27.71
N LEU A 22 7.80 1.69 -26.72
CA LEU A 22 8.46 2.99 -26.92
C LEU A 22 9.96 2.93 -26.67
N SER A 23 10.48 1.80 -26.17
CA SER A 23 11.86 1.66 -25.67
C SER A 23 12.25 2.78 -24.69
N LYS A 24 11.30 3.21 -23.83
CA LYS A 24 11.49 4.32 -22.88
C LYS A 24 11.17 3.90 -21.45
N SER A 25 11.89 4.50 -20.51
CA SER A 25 11.59 4.44 -19.08
C SER A 25 10.90 5.72 -18.63
N LYS A 26 9.80 5.60 -17.88
CA LYS A 26 9.10 6.71 -17.22
C LYS A 26 9.31 6.60 -15.71
N ARG A 27 9.79 7.67 -15.06
CA ARG A 27 9.80 7.77 -13.59
C ARG A 27 8.38 8.10 -13.10
N ILE A 28 7.94 7.42 -12.04
CA ILE A 28 6.69 7.70 -11.36
C ILE A 28 7.02 8.57 -10.14
N ALA A 29 6.45 9.77 -10.08
CA ALA A 29 6.65 10.68 -8.94
C ALA A 29 5.79 10.23 -7.75
N SER A 30 6.16 10.60 -6.53
CA SER A 30 5.43 10.24 -5.31
C SER A 30 3.98 10.70 -5.34
N SER A 31 3.71 11.91 -5.87
CA SER A 31 2.36 12.43 -6.06
C SER A 31 1.50 11.61 -7.05
N ASP A 32 2.12 10.83 -7.93
CA ASP A 32 1.43 9.99 -8.91
C ASP A 32 1.23 8.54 -8.39
N LYS A 33 1.71 8.22 -7.19
CA LYS A 33 1.66 6.85 -6.64
C LYS A 33 0.24 6.38 -6.35
N SER A 34 -0.71 7.30 -6.13
CA SER A 34 -2.14 7.01 -5.95
C SER A 34 -2.88 6.70 -7.26
N GLY A 35 -2.21 6.81 -8.41
CA GLY A 35 -2.78 6.48 -9.71
C GLY A 35 -2.81 4.98 -10.00
N ALA A 36 -3.75 4.56 -10.85
CA ALA A 36 -3.89 3.18 -11.29
C ALA A 36 -2.63 2.65 -11.97
N PHE A 37 -2.08 1.56 -11.44
CA PHE A 37 -0.98 0.79 -12.00
C PHE A 37 -1.45 0.12 -13.29
N MET A 38 -0.95 0.60 -14.43
CA MET A 38 -1.23 0.05 -15.76
C MET A 38 -2.74 -0.11 -16.08
N GLY A 39 -3.60 0.73 -15.51
CA GLY A 39 -5.06 0.67 -15.70
C GLY A 39 -5.76 -0.47 -14.95
N SER A 40 -5.10 -1.06 -13.96
CA SER A 40 -5.70 -2.02 -13.03
C SER A 40 -6.34 -1.33 -11.82
N ASP A 41 -6.96 -2.12 -10.94
CA ASP A 41 -7.47 -1.66 -9.65
C ASP A 41 -6.37 -1.49 -8.58
N PHE A 42 -5.11 -1.80 -8.89
CA PHE A 42 -3.97 -1.52 -8.01
C PHE A 42 -3.45 -0.12 -8.25
N ASN A 43 -2.98 0.55 -7.19
CA ASN A 43 -2.24 1.81 -7.29
C ASN A 43 -0.73 1.54 -7.42
N TYR A 44 0.05 2.52 -7.91
CA TYR A 44 1.52 2.43 -7.89
C TYR A 44 2.08 2.33 -6.46
N SER A 45 1.39 2.92 -5.48
CA SER A 45 1.67 2.81 -4.04
C SER A 45 1.52 1.38 -3.50
N ASP A 46 0.72 0.52 -4.13
CA ASP A 46 0.61 -0.90 -3.74
C ASP A 46 1.86 -1.70 -4.14
N MET A 47 2.68 -1.15 -5.03
CA MET A 47 3.90 -1.79 -5.54
C MET A 47 5.16 -1.34 -4.79
N THR A 48 5.02 -0.52 -3.75
CA THR A 48 6.09 -0.20 -2.77
C THR A 48 5.81 -0.86 -1.43
N ARG A 49 6.80 -0.81 -0.54
CA ARG A 49 6.57 -1.14 0.87
C ARG A 49 5.75 -0.04 1.54
N ARG A 50 4.86 -0.43 2.45
CA ARG A 50 4.17 0.53 3.32
C ARG A 50 5.09 0.98 4.46
N ASN A 51 5.17 2.28 4.66
CA ASN A 51 5.77 2.85 5.85
C ASN A 51 4.80 2.70 7.04
N LEU A 52 4.99 1.68 7.87
CA LEU A 52 4.12 1.44 9.03
C LEU A 52 4.10 2.64 10.01
N ASN A 53 5.15 3.47 10.05
CA ASN A 53 5.19 4.62 10.94
C ASN A 53 4.26 5.76 10.48
N ALA A 54 3.82 5.77 9.22
CA ALA A 54 2.90 6.76 8.67
C ALA A 54 1.43 6.47 8.98
N TYR A 55 1.14 5.39 9.73
CA TYR A 55 -0.23 4.95 10.05
C TYR A 55 -0.45 4.80 11.56
N ASP A 56 -1.67 5.10 11.98
CA ASP A 56 -2.21 4.70 13.28
C ASP A 56 -2.99 3.39 13.11
N PHE A 57 -2.63 2.40 13.94
CA PHE A 57 -3.26 1.08 13.91
C PHE A 57 -4.15 0.84 15.13
N ARG A 58 -5.30 0.22 14.90
CA ARG A 58 -6.21 -0.20 15.96
C ARG A 58 -6.71 -1.62 15.71
N LEU A 59 -6.46 -2.52 16.66
CA LEU A 59 -7.12 -3.83 16.66
C LEU A 59 -8.62 -3.61 16.95
N LEU A 60 -9.48 -3.93 15.99
CA LEU A 60 -10.92 -3.77 16.14
C LEU A 60 -11.56 -4.98 16.82
N LYS A 61 -11.23 -6.18 16.34
CA LYS A 61 -11.74 -7.45 16.85
C LYS A 61 -10.97 -8.63 16.26
N GLU A 62 -11.26 -9.83 16.76
CA GLU A 62 -10.98 -11.07 16.06
C GLU A 62 -12.13 -11.42 15.12
N ASP A 63 -11.82 -12.00 13.98
CA ASP A 63 -12.76 -12.39 12.92
C ASP A 63 -12.29 -13.71 12.28
N GLU A 64 -13.02 -14.16 11.26
CA GLU A 64 -12.67 -15.35 10.48
C GLU A 64 -12.68 -15.04 8.98
N VAL A 65 -11.59 -15.41 8.29
CA VAL A 65 -11.49 -15.30 6.83
C VAL A 65 -11.32 -16.69 6.25
N ARG A 66 -12.38 -17.18 5.59
CA ARG A 66 -12.40 -18.48 4.90
C ARG A 66 -12.00 -19.64 5.82
N GLY A 67 -12.52 -19.71 7.05
CA GLY A 67 -12.22 -20.79 7.99
C GLY A 67 -10.96 -20.59 8.84
N ARG A 68 -10.23 -19.49 8.67
CA ARG A 68 -9.03 -19.17 9.45
C ARG A 68 -9.25 -17.96 10.34
N LYS A 69 -8.86 -18.05 11.61
CA LYS A 69 -8.93 -16.94 12.56
C LYS A 69 -8.00 -15.81 12.10
N ALA A 70 -8.50 -14.58 12.17
CA ALA A 70 -7.74 -13.40 11.80
C ALA A 70 -8.00 -12.26 12.79
N TRP A 71 -7.01 -11.39 12.98
CA TRP A 71 -7.21 -10.08 13.58
C TRP A 71 -7.71 -9.09 12.53
N LEU A 72 -8.81 -8.41 12.82
CA LEU A 72 -9.25 -7.27 12.04
C LEU A 72 -8.60 -5.99 12.61
N ILE A 73 -7.72 -5.39 11.83
CA ILE A 73 -6.97 -4.19 12.20
C ILE A 73 -7.38 -3.05 11.28
N GLU A 74 -7.72 -1.90 11.87
CA GLU A 74 -7.87 -0.64 11.17
C GLU A 74 -6.51 0.06 11.05
N ALA A 75 -6.21 0.58 9.87
CA ALA A 75 -5.06 1.43 9.59
C ALA A 75 -5.54 2.77 9.02
N LEU A 76 -5.19 3.86 9.69
CA LEU A 76 -5.50 5.24 9.30
C LEU A 76 -4.19 5.98 9.02
N PRO A 77 -4.01 6.60 7.85
CA PRO A 77 -2.88 7.50 7.60
C PRO A 77 -2.84 8.62 8.64
N LYS A 78 -1.65 8.99 9.10
CA LYS A 78 -1.45 10.01 10.15
C LYS A 78 -1.66 11.43 9.65
N ASP A 79 -1.38 11.68 8.38
CA ASP A 79 -1.45 12.99 7.78
C ASP A 79 -2.03 12.95 6.35
N ARG A 80 -2.14 14.15 5.77
CA ARG A 80 -2.70 14.35 4.45
C ARG A 80 -1.73 13.97 3.33
N GLU A 81 -0.43 14.04 3.60
CA GLU A 81 0.60 13.70 2.62
C GLU A 81 0.53 12.22 2.30
N GLU A 82 0.54 11.36 3.33
CA GLU A 82 0.38 9.91 3.17
C GLU A 82 -0.94 9.54 2.47
N MET A 83 -2.04 10.27 2.74
CA MET A 83 -3.32 10.08 2.04
C MET A 83 -3.24 10.41 0.55
N GLU A 84 -2.56 11.50 0.19
CA GLU A 84 -2.43 11.95 -1.21
C GLU A 84 -1.48 11.05 -2.00
N GLU A 85 -0.37 10.63 -1.40
CA GLU A 85 0.62 9.76 -2.01
C GLU A 85 0.09 8.34 -2.24
N THR A 86 -0.54 7.73 -1.23
CA THR A 86 -1.04 6.37 -1.35
C THR A 86 -2.41 6.29 -2.02
N GLY A 87 -3.18 7.36 -1.89
CA GLY A 87 -4.57 7.43 -2.32
C GLY A 87 -5.54 6.76 -1.35
N TYR A 88 -5.10 6.33 -0.16
CA TYR A 88 -5.94 5.64 0.81
C TYR A 88 -6.29 6.52 2.01
N LYS A 89 -7.59 6.64 2.32
CA LYS A 89 -8.11 7.36 3.50
C LYS A 89 -8.23 6.47 4.72
N LYS A 90 -8.39 5.16 4.49
CA LYS A 90 -8.52 4.13 5.52
C LYS A 90 -8.26 2.77 4.89
N SER A 91 -7.70 1.86 5.67
CA SER A 91 -7.63 0.44 5.34
C SER A 91 -8.13 -0.43 6.48
N LEU A 92 -8.82 -1.52 6.16
CA LEU A 92 -9.04 -2.64 7.07
C LEU A 92 -8.21 -3.83 6.59
N VAL A 93 -7.31 -4.32 7.42
CA VAL A 93 -6.46 -5.47 7.13
C VAL A 93 -6.81 -6.64 8.05
N PHE A 94 -6.97 -7.81 7.45
CA PHE A 94 -7.23 -9.06 8.16
C PHE A 94 -5.93 -9.85 8.21
N VAL A 95 -5.35 -9.99 9.39
CA VAL A 95 -4.06 -10.67 9.60
C VAL A 95 -4.33 -12.04 10.19
N ASP A 96 -3.89 -13.10 9.50
CA ASP A 96 -4.01 -14.48 9.97
C ASP A 96 -3.29 -14.69 11.31
N GLN A 97 -3.95 -15.35 12.26
CA GLN A 97 -3.41 -15.51 13.62
C GLN A 97 -2.26 -16.52 13.72
N GLU A 98 -2.09 -17.39 12.74
CA GLU A 98 -1.05 -18.43 12.74
C GLU A 98 0.17 -17.97 11.92
N SER A 99 -0.07 -17.46 10.71
CA SER A 99 1.01 -17.10 9.79
C SER A 99 1.41 -15.63 9.83
N PHE A 100 0.64 -14.77 10.50
CA PHE A 100 0.83 -13.31 10.53
C PHE A 100 0.78 -12.63 9.15
N VAL A 101 0.17 -13.29 8.15
CA VAL A 101 0.04 -12.76 6.79
C VAL A 101 -1.29 -12.04 6.63
N VAL A 102 -1.31 -10.93 5.89
CA VAL A 102 -2.55 -10.27 5.48
C VAL A 102 -3.29 -11.16 4.49
N VAL A 103 -4.45 -11.68 4.88
CA VAL A 103 -5.27 -12.60 4.07
C VAL A 103 -6.42 -11.91 3.35
N ARG A 104 -6.75 -10.68 3.75
CA ARG A 104 -7.71 -9.80 3.08
C ARG A 104 -7.40 -8.35 3.46
N ALA A 105 -7.61 -7.43 2.53
CA ALA A 105 -7.63 -6.00 2.80
C ALA A 105 -8.85 -5.35 2.15
N VAL A 106 -9.34 -4.27 2.75
CA VAL A 106 -10.36 -3.39 2.17
C VAL A 106 -9.84 -1.97 2.29
N HIS A 107 -9.79 -1.26 1.16
CA HIS A 107 -9.24 0.08 1.06
C HIS A 107 -10.35 1.09 0.73
N TRP A 108 -10.29 2.26 1.34
CA TRP A 108 -11.12 3.41 0.99
C TRP A 108 -10.22 4.44 0.32
N THR A 109 -10.50 4.74 -0.95
CA THR A 109 -9.78 5.75 -1.75
C THR A 109 -10.49 7.10 -1.75
#